data_AF-F3NDI9-F1
#
_entry.id   AF-F3NDI9-F1
#
_cell.length_a   1.000
_cell.length_b   1.000
_cell.length_c   1.000
_cell.angle_alpha   90.00
_cell.angle_beta   90.00
_cell.angle_gamma   90.00
#
_symmetry.space_group_name_H-M   'P 1'
#
loop_
_entity.id
_entity.type
_entity.pdbx_description
1 polymer ?
#
loop_
_entity_poly.entity_id
_entity_poly.type
_entity_poly.pdbx_seq_one_letter_code
_entity_poly.pdbx_strand_id
1 'polypeptide(L)'
;MGARRFGWRVWVAGAAVVLAAGCGGGGGDDGEVASAGGGKTSAGASKNSSGELADYVDAQRKWVDCLRGAGLDAPDPDARGRVDLGDQSKWKRDPKALKAQEKCADLSVPVPESVEKAQQPELSKDEIHKNEKYAACMQEHGAPDFPDTDDSGHFRDVTWDSSSAGAKRATRKCASIIGVPADAPPAKG
;
A
#
# COMPACT_ATOMS: atom_id res chain seq x y z
N MET A 1 30.71 -9.13 -35.81
CA MET A 1 32.19 -9.19 -35.67
C MET A 1 32.80 -7.97 -36.33
N GLY A 2 33.41 -7.08 -35.55
CA GLY A 2 34.10 -5.89 -36.06
C GLY A 2 35.06 -5.37 -35.01
N ALA A 3 36.31 -5.85 -35.05
CA ALA A 3 37.38 -5.46 -34.15
C ALA A 3 38.03 -4.16 -34.63
N ARG A 4 38.32 -3.23 -33.71
CA ARG A 4 39.34 -2.19 -33.91
C ARG A 4 40.14 -2.03 -32.61
N ARG A 5 41.42 -2.37 -32.69
CA ARG A 5 42.45 -2.22 -31.64
C ARG A 5 43.43 -1.12 -32.09
N PHE A 6 44.16 -0.56 -31.10
CA PHE A 6 45.38 0.28 -31.19
C PHE A 6 45.19 1.72 -31.71
N GLY A 7 45.86 2.76 -31.21
CA GLY A 7 46.95 2.92 -30.22
C GLY A 7 47.03 4.42 -29.82
N TRP A 8 47.36 4.72 -28.56
CA TRP A 8 48.69 5.16 -28.10
C TRP A 8 49.09 6.58 -28.52
N ARG A 9 49.08 7.53 -27.57
CA ARG A 9 50.04 8.63 -27.52
C ARG A 9 50.42 8.91 -26.06
N VAL A 10 51.72 8.76 -25.82
CA VAL A 10 52.50 9.01 -24.60
C VAL A 10 53.13 10.39 -24.69
N TRP A 11 53.25 11.09 -23.56
CA TRP A 11 54.27 12.10 -23.17
C TRP A 11 54.16 12.22 -21.62
N VAL A 12 54.96 11.56 -20.77
CA VAL A 12 56.37 11.75 -20.30
C VAL A 12 56.63 13.03 -19.47
N ALA A 13 56.69 12.80 -18.15
CA ALA A 13 57.69 13.19 -17.13
C ALA A 13 57.77 14.58 -16.43
N GLY A 14 57.92 14.48 -15.09
CA GLY A 14 58.56 15.41 -14.14
C GLY A 14 57.58 16.02 -13.12
N ALA A 15 57.73 15.98 -11.80
CA ALA A 15 58.78 15.55 -10.87
C ALA A 15 58.14 15.28 -9.47
N ALA A 16 58.83 14.50 -8.64
CA ALA A 16 58.39 14.00 -7.35
C ALA A 16 58.45 15.04 -6.20
N VAL A 17 57.48 14.98 -5.26
CA VAL A 17 57.71 15.20 -3.82
C VAL A 17 56.80 14.25 -3.01
N VAL A 18 57.45 13.47 -2.14
CA VAL A 18 56.89 12.51 -1.19
C VAL A 18 56.47 13.24 0.08
N LEU A 19 55.26 13.01 0.58
CA LEU A 19 54.96 13.07 2.01
C LEU A 19 54.01 11.93 2.37
N ALA A 20 54.51 11.04 3.22
CA ALA A 20 53.83 9.90 3.78
C ALA A 20 52.90 10.32 4.93
N ALA A 21 51.65 9.91 4.86
CA ALA A 21 50.79 9.73 6.03
C ALA A 21 49.95 8.47 5.78
N GLY A 22 50.27 7.41 6.54
CA GLY A 22 49.62 6.12 6.44
C GLY A 22 48.30 6.06 7.22
N CYS A 23 47.42 5.18 6.75
CA CYS A 23 46.36 4.52 7.52
C CYS A 23 45.88 3.36 6.61
N GLY A 24 46.10 2.07 6.88
CA GLY A 24 46.07 1.37 8.16
C GLY A 24 44.68 0.74 8.31
N GLY A 25 44.49 -0.45 7.75
CA GLY A 25 43.20 -1.16 7.77
C GLY A 25 42.97 -2.00 9.02
N GLY A 26 41.71 -2.41 9.20
CA GLY A 26 41.32 -3.64 9.90
C GLY A 26 40.74 -3.49 11.31
N GLY A 27 39.42 -3.68 11.42
CA GLY A 27 38.73 -4.52 12.41
C GLY A 27 38.77 -4.18 13.91
N GLY A 28 37.58 -4.05 14.52
CA GLY A 28 37.40 -4.14 15.97
C GLY A 28 36.19 -3.35 16.46
N ASP A 29 35.13 -4.07 16.81
CA ASP A 29 33.92 -3.64 17.50
C ASP A 29 34.26 -3.06 18.89
N ASP A 30 33.64 -1.95 19.29
CA ASP A 30 33.12 -1.68 20.65
C ASP A 30 32.56 -0.24 20.70
N GLY A 31 31.33 -0.13 21.20
CA GLY A 31 30.50 1.05 21.06
C GLY A 31 30.89 2.26 21.92
N GLU A 32 30.55 3.45 21.42
CA GLU A 32 30.14 4.59 22.24
C GLU A 32 29.32 5.53 21.34
N VAL A 33 28.20 5.98 21.89
CA VAL A 33 27.15 6.76 21.25
C VAL A 33 27.49 8.26 21.20
N ALA A 34 27.06 8.93 20.12
CA ALA A 34 26.78 10.37 20.14
C ALA A 34 25.57 10.67 19.25
N SER A 35 24.41 10.74 19.90
CA SER A 35 23.15 11.22 19.35
C SER A 35 23.08 12.75 19.44
N ALA A 36 22.57 13.38 18.38
CA ALA A 36 21.80 14.64 18.30
C ALA A 36 22.26 15.46 17.07
N GLY A 37 21.42 15.84 16.12
CA GLY A 37 19.97 15.70 15.97
C GLY A 37 19.52 16.49 14.73
N GLY A 38 18.27 16.27 14.29
CA GLY A 38 17.58 17.21 13.42
C GLY A 38 17.36 16.78 11.97
N GLY A 39 16.82 15.58 11.76
CA GLY A 39 16.17 15.23 10.51
C GLY A 39 15.15 14.13 10.78
N LYS A 40 13.87 14.48 10.88
CA LYS A 40 12.80 13.48 10.90
C LYS A 40 12.76 12.83 9.52
N THR A 41 13.59 11.83 9.32
CA THR A 41 13.47 10.92 8.19
C THR A 41 12.54 9.80 8.65
N SER A 42 11.26 9.90 8.26
CA SER A 42 10.36 8.75 8.21
C SER A 42 10.88 7.76 7.16
N ALA A 43 11.94 7.02 7.49
CA ALA A 43 12.47 5.90 6.71
C ALA A 43 12.29 4.56 7.46
N GLY A 44 11.29 4.50 8.34
CA GLY A 44 10.92 3.28 9.08
C GLY A 44 9.69 2.54 8.54
N ALA A 45 8.81 3.21 7.78
CA ALA A 45 7.55 2.60 7.33
C ALA A 45 7.76 1.47 6.32
N SER A 46 8.68 1.64 5.36
CA SER A 46 8.82 0.69 4.24
C SER A 46 9.44 -0.66 4.61
N LYS A 47 10.26 -0.73 5.67
CA LYS A 47 10.87 -2.00 6.10
C LYS A 47 9.88 -2.89 6.87
N ASN A 48 9.01 -2.28 7.68
CA ASN A 48 8.00 -3.00 8.46
C ASN A 48 6.85 -3.51 7.57
N SER A 49 6.38 -2.69 6.63
CA SER A 49 5.33 -3.11 5.68
C SER A 49 5.76 -4.23 4.75
N SER A 50 7.05 -4.34 4.42
CA SER A 50 7.57 -5.43 3.58
C SER A 50 7.62 -6.76 4.33
N GLY A 51 7.95 -6.75 5.63
CA GLY A 51 7.92 -7.95 6.47
C GLY A 51 6.50 -8.43 6.75
N GLU A 52 5.59 -7.50 7.10
CA GLU A 52 4.19 -7.80 7.36
C GLU A 52 3.46 -8.32 6.10
N LEU A 53 3.82 -7.82 4.91
CA LEU A 53 3.35 -8.37 3.65
C LEU A 53 3.82 -9.82 3.43
N ALA A 54 5.09 -10.12 3.74
CA ALA A 54 5.62 -11.48 3.58
C ALA A 54 4.91 -12.46 4.53
N ASP A 55 4.74 -12.08 5.79
CA ASP A 55 4.01 -12.88 6.79
C ASP A 55 2.55 -13.10 6.37
N TYR A 56 1.90 -12.07 5.81
CA TYR A 56 0.55 -12.17 5.27
C TYR A 56 0.46 -13.12 4.08
N VAL A 57 1.39 -13.03 3.12
CA VAL A 57 1.47 -13.95 1.97
C VAL A 57 1.64 -15.39 2.44
N ASP A 58 2.50 -15.64 3.43
CA ASP A 58 2.73 -16.97 3.98
C ASP A 58 1.51 -17.53 4.72
N ALA A 59 0.78 -16.67 5.46
CA ALA A 59 -0.50 -17.04 6.06
C ALA A 59 -1.53 -17.42 5.00
N GLN A 60 -1.61 -16.65 3.91
CA GLN A 60 -2.51 -16.96 2.79
C GLN A 60 -2.16 -18.26 2.08
N ARG A 61 -0.88 -18.59 1.93
CA ARG A 61 -0.46 -19.91 1.40
C ARG A 61 -0.99 -21.05 2.24
N LYS A 62 -0.88 -20.96 3.57
CA LYS A 62 -1.41 -21.99 4.49
C LYS A 62 -2.92 -22.13 4.40
N TRP A 63 -3.63 -21.01 4.26
CA TRP A 63 -5.09 -21.03 4.06
C TRP A 63 -5.47 -21.71 2.74
N VAL A 64 -4.84 -21.34 1.62
CA VAL A 64 -5.05 -21.96 0.31
C VAL A 64 -4.70 -23.45 0.33
N ASP A 65 -3.61 -23.84 0.99
CA ASP A 65 -3.23 -25.24 1.18
C ASP A 65 -4.33 -26.02 1.91
N CYS A 66 -4.94 -25.43 2.94
CA CYS A 66 -6.08 -26.04 3.64
C CYS A 66 -7.30 -26.18 2.73
N LEU A 67 -7.62 -25.15 1.92
CA LEU A 67 -8.74 -25.21 0.97
C LEU A 67 -8.52 -26.32 -0.07
N ARG A 68 -7.29 -26.46 -0.59
CA ARG A 68 -6.90 -27.57 -1.48
C ARG A 68 -7.03 -28.92 -0.79
N GLY A 69 -6.60 -29.04 0.47
CA GLY A 69 -6.80 -30.22 1.31
C GLY A 69 -8.28 -30.55 1.61
N ALA A 70 -9.16 -29.54 1.59
CA ALA A 70 -10.60 -29.70 1.70
C ALA A 70 -11.29 -30.00 0.34
N GLY A 71 -10.51 -30.09 -0.74
CA GLY A 71 -10.96 -30.48 -2.06
C GLY A 71 -11.43 -29.32 -2.94
N LEU A 72 -11.09 -28.07 -2.61
CA LEU A 72 -11.31 -26.93 -3.48
C LEU A 72 -10.09 -26.69 -4.38
N ASP A 73 -10.33 -26.24 -5.60
CA ASP A 73 -9.26 -25.73 -6.44
C ASP A 73 -9.04 -24.25 -6.09
N ALA A 74 -8.01 -23.98 -5.30
CA ALA A 74 -7.64 -22.64 -4.86
C ALA A 74 -6.22 -22.33 -5.36
N PRO A 75 -6.03 -21.31 -6.20
CA PRO A 75 -4.71 -20.92 -6.67
C PRO A 75 -3.91 -20.25 -5.55
N ASP A 76 -2.59 -20.24 -5.70
CA ASP A 76 -1.70 -19.59 -4.75
C ASP A 76 -1.90 -18.07 -4.71
N PRO A 77 -1.64 -17.44 -3.55
CA PRO A 77 -1.63 -15.99 -3.47
C PRO A 77 -0.52 -15.38 -4.35
N ASP A 78 -0.81 -14.22 -4.93
CA ASP A 78 0.18 -13.41 -5.64
C ASP A 78 1.22 -12.78 -4.68
N ALA A 79 2.16 -12.01 -5.23
CA ALA A 79 3.17 -11.31 -4.44
C ALA A 79 2.59 -10.26 -3.47
N ARG A 80 1.30 -9.94 -3.60
CA ARG A 80 0.55 -9.03 -2.72
C ARG A 80 -0.36 -9.80 -1.75
N GLY A 81 -0.30 -11.13 -1.72
CA GLY A 81 -1.13 -11.95 -0.85
C GLY A 81 -2.58 -12.11 -1.34
N ARG A 82 -2.90 -11.71 -2.58
CA ARG A 82 -4.24 -11.84 -3.14
C ARG A 82 -4.44 -13.23 -3.70
N VAL A 83 -5.53 -13.87 -3.30
CA VAL A 83 -5.97 -15.17 -3.80
C VAL A 83 -7.14 -14.95 -4.76
N ASP A 84 -6.95 -15.26 -6.04
CA ASP A 84 -8.02 -15.17 -7.04
C ASP A 84 -8.83 -16.47 -7.07
N LEU A 85 -9.88 -16.55 -6.25
CA LEU A 85 -10.81 -17.69 -6.23
C LEU A 85 -11.83 -17.65 -7.39
N GLY A 86 -11.71 -16.70 -8.32
CA GLY A 86 -12.63 -16.51 -9.43
C GLY A 86 -14.00 -15.98 -8.97
N ASP A 87 -15.07 -16.61 -9.46
CA ASP A 87 -16.45 -16.17 -9.19
C ASP A 87 -16.88 -16.44 -7.74
N GLN A 88 -16.72 -15.43 -6.89
CA GLN A 88 -17.13 -15.42 -5.49
C GLN A 88 -18.60 -15.81 -5.28
N SER A 89 -19.48 -15.52 -6.24
CA SER A 89 -20.91 -15.86 -6.11
C SER A 89 -21.16 -17.36 -6.24
N LYS A 90 -20.34 -18.07 -7.01
CA LYS A 90 -20.39 -19.54 -7.09
C LYS A 90 -19.91 -20.16 -5.79
N TRP A 91 -18.80 -19.68 -5.25
CA TRP A 91 -18.24 -20.15 -3.99
C TRP A 91 -19.19 -20.00 -2.81
N LYS A 92 -19.89 -18.87 -2.72
CA LYS A 92 -20.91 -18.64 -1.67
C LYS A 92 -22.12 -19.56 -1.77
N ARG A 93 -22.38 -20.16 -2.94
CA ARG A 93 -23.54 -21.03 -3.20
C ARG A 93 -23.16 -22.52 -3.25
N ASP A 94 -21.87 -22.84 -3.30
CA ASP A 94 -21.36 -24.21 -3.30
C ASP A 94 -21.21 -24.72 -1.85
N PRO A 95 -21.99 -25.74 -1.44
CA PRO A 95 -21.87 -26.33 -0.11
C PRO A 95 -20.48 -26.88 0.21
N LYS A 96 -19.72 -27.31 -0.80
CA LYS A 96 -18.34 -27.78 -0.63
C LYS A 96 -17.42 -26.62 -0.26
N ALA A 97 -17.57 -25.49 -0.93
CA ALA A 97 -16.80 -24.29 -0.67
C ALA A 97 -17.10 -23.66 0.69
N LEU A 98 -18.37 -23.68 1.11
CA LEU A 98 -18.76 -23.22 2.44
C LEU A 98 -18.16 -24.09 3.55
N LYS A 99 -18.26 -25.42 3.41
CA LYS A 99 -17.66 -26.35 4.39
C LYS A 99 -16.14 -26.25 4.47
N ALA A 100 -15.47 -26.04 3.33
CA ALA A 100 -14.04 -25.88 3.31
C ALA A 100 -13.61 -24.53 3.94
N GLN A 101 -14.34 -23.44 3.69
CA GLN A 101 -14.11 -22.17 4.37
C GLN A 101 -14.28 -22.29 5.88
N GLU A 102 -15.33 -22.99 6.34
CA GLU A 102 -15.56 -23.25 7.76
C GLU A 102 -14.42 -24.07 8.37
N LYS A 103 -13.98 -25.14 7.69
CA LYS A 103 -12.87 -25.99 8.14
C LYS A 103 -11.54 -25.24 8.20
N CYS A 104 -11.34 -24.28 7.31
CA CYS A 104 -10.10 -23.51 7.19
C CYS A 104 -10.21 -22.10 7.81
N ALA A 105 -11.27 -21.80 8.57
CA ALA A 105 -11.55 -20.47 9.09
C ALA A 105 -10.42 -19.95 9.99
N ASP A 106 -9.84 -20.83 10.81
CA ASP A 106 -8.73 -20.49 11.73
C ASP A 106 -7.44 -20.05 10.99
N LEU A 107 -7.31 -20.39 9.71
CA LEU A 107 -6.18 -20.01 8.87
C LEU A 107 -6.46 -18.75 8.03
N SER A 108 -7.72 -18.33 7.95
CA SER A 108 -8.12 -17.11 7.24
C SER A 108 -7.74 -15.90 8.06
N VAL A 109 -6.57 -15.32 7.79
CA VAL A 109 -6.09 -14.13 8.49
C VAL A 109 -6.69 -12.85 7.87
N PRO A 110 -7.02 -11.82 8.69
CA PRO A 110 -7.37 -10.51 8.17
C PRO A 110 -6.19 -9.88 7.43
N VAL A 111 -6.49 -9.00 6.48
CA VAL A 111 -5.46 -8.18 5.81
C VAL A 111 -4.89 -7.20 6.85
N PRO A 112 -3.57 -7.14 7.05
CA PRO A 112 -2.97 -6.12 7.90
C PRO A 112 -3.22 -4.72 7.33
N GLU A 113 -3.50 -3.73 8.19
CA GLU A 113 -3.80 -2.34 7.78
C GLU A 113 -2.67 -1.75 6.90
N SER A 114 -1.42 -2.06 7.22
CA SER A 114 -0.27 -1.56 6.44
C SER A 114 -0.22 -2.16 5.03
N VAL A 115 -0.63 -3.43 4.90
CA VAL A 115 -0.73 -4.13 3.62
C VAL A 115 -1.91 -3.61 2.81
N GLU A 116 -3.05 -3.36 3.45
CA GLU A 116 -4.22 -2.78 2.80
C GLU A 116 -3.90 -1.40 2.24
N LYS A 117 -3.31 -0.51 3.05
CA LYS A 117 -2.90 0.83 2.63
C LYS A 117 -1.88 0.80 1.49
N ALA A 118 -0.88 -0.07 1.57
CA ALA A 118 0.13 -0.21 0.50
C ALA A 118 -0.44 -0.74 -0.83
N GLN A 119 -1.61 -1.37 -0.79
CA GLN A 119 -2.27 -1.92 -1.96
C GLN A 119 -3.39 -1.05 -2.53
N GLN A 120 -3.71 0.07 -1.87
CA GLN A 120 -4.68 1.03 -2.38
C GLN A 120 -4.23 1.58 -3.74
N PRO A 121 -5.16 1.75 -4.70
CA PRO A 121 -4.82 2.36 -5.99
C PRO A 121 -4.24 3.76 -5.78
N GLU A 122 -3.17 4.09 -6.50
CA GLU A 122 -2.72 5.48 -6.56
C GLU A 122 -3.72 6.30 -7.38
N LEU A 123 -4.17 7.42 -6.80
CA LEU A 123 -5.07 8.34 -7.45
C LEU A 123 -4.29 9.32 -8.34
N SER A 124 -4.86 9.68 -9.49
CA SER A 124 -4.34 10.79 -10.28
C SER A 124 -4.50 12.12 -9.53
N LYS A 125 -3.70 13.12 -9.89
CA LYS A 125 -3.80 14.47 -9.29
C LYS A 125 -5.21 15.06 -9.40
N ASP A 126 -5.90 14.79 -10.50
CA ASP A 126 -7.26 15.26 -10.71
C ASP A 126 -8.26 14.55 -9.77
N GLU A 127 -8.07 13.25 -9.52
CA GLU A 127 -8.89 12.49 -8.56
C GLU A 127 -8.64 12.94 -7.12
N ILE A 128 -7.38 13.13 -6.73
CA ILE A 128 -7.02 13.67 -5.41
C ILE A 128 -7.73 15.02 -5.21
N HIS A 129 -7.60 15.93 -6.16
CA HIS A 129 -8.20 17.25 -6.07
C HIS A 129 -9.74 17.21 -6.06
N LYS A 130 -10.34 16.25 -6.78
CA LYS A 130 -11.78 16.02 -6.79
C LYS A 130 -12.27 15.54 -5.42
N ASN A 131 -11.52 14.65 -4.76
CA ASN A 131 -11.84 14.15 -3.43
C ASN A 131 -11.72 15.24 -2.36
N GLU A 132 -10.66 16.05 -2.41
CA GLU A 132 -10.47 17.22 -1.54
C GLU A 132 -11.64 18.21 -1.67
N LYS A 133 -12.02 18.55 -2.91
CA LYS A 133 -13.18 19.42 -3.19
C LYS A 133 -14.48 18.84 -2.67
N TYR A 134 -14.66 17.53 -2.80
CA TYR A 134 -15.85 16.85 -2.31
C TYR A 134 -15.91 16.92 -0.77
N ALA A 135 -14.80 16.67 -0.07
CA ALA A 135 -14.72 16.78 1.38
C ALA A 135 -15.08 18.20 1.87
N ALA A 136 -14.44 19.22 1.29
CA ALA A 136 -14.72 20.61 1.64
C ALA A 136 -16.20 20.99 1.41
N CYS A 137 -16.78 20.58 0.28
CA CYS A 137 -18.19 20.80 -0.02
C CYS A 137 -19.12 20.11 1.00
N MET A 138 -18.81 18.86 1.37
CA MET A 138 -19.59 18.10 2.34
C MET A 138 -19.59 18.79 3.71
N GLN A 139 -18.41 19.21 4.17
CA GLN A 139 -18.22 19.92 5.43
C GLN A 139 -18.96 21.26 5.46
N GLU A 140 -18.91 22.04 4.38
CA GLU A 140 -19.60 23.33 4.28
C GLU A 140 -21.14 23.20 4.22
N HIS A 141 -21.65 22.07 3.69
CA HIS A 141 -23.08 21.94 3.33
C HIS A 141 -23.88 20.97 4.20
N GLY A 142 -23.33 20.58 5.35
CA GLY A 142 -24.09 19.93 6.41
C GLY A 142 -23.50 18.63 6.96
N ALA A 143 -22.31 18.24 6.52
CA ALA A 143 -21.55 17.12 7.09
C ALA A 143 -20.20 17.60 7.65
N PRO A 144 -20.19 18.45 8.70
CA PRO A 144 -18.94 19.02 9.23
C PRO A 144 -17.95 17.97 9.76
N ASP A 145 -18.41 16.76 10.03
CA ASP A 145 -17.64 15.60 10.45
C ASP A 145 -17.21 14.70 9.28
N PHE A 146 -17.54 15.05 8.03
CA PHE A 146 -17.10 14.31 6.86
C PHE A 146 -15.56 14.30 6.77
N PRO A 147 -14.94 13.13 6.54
CA PRO A 147 -13.49 13.00 6.58
C PRO A 147 -12.78 13.75 5.46
N ASP A 148 -11.63 14.35 5.79
CA ASP A 148 -10.67 14.80 4.79
C ASP A 148 -9.96 13.62 4.13
N THR A 149 -9.28 13.90 3.02
CA THR A 149 -8.33 12.97 2.41
C THR A 149 -7.01 12.92 3.17
N ASP A 150 -6.29 11.80 3.04
CA ASP A 150 -4.89 11.68 3.45
C ASP A 150 -3.92 12.15 2.34
N ASP A 151 -2.62 12.01 2.56
CA ASP A 151 -1.57 12.44 1.61
C ASP A 151 -1.67 11.74 0.24
N SER A 152 -2.34 10.59 0.15
CA SER A 152 -2.59 9.86 -1.09
C SER A 152 -3.92 10.23 -1.75
N GLY A 153 -4.68 11.15 -1.16
CA GLY A 153 -5.98 11.62 -1.66
C GLY A 153 -7.15 10.68 -1.37
N HIS A 154 -6.94 9.63 -0.56
CA HIS A 154 -8.00 8.73 -0.09
C HIS A 154 -8.65 9.30 1.17
N PHE A 155 -9.97 9.17 1.31
CA PHE A 155 -10.66 9.61 2.52
C PHE A 155 -10.14 8.84 3.73
N ARG A 156 -9.89 9.56 4.83
CA ARG A 156 -9.48 8.94 6.09
C ARG A 156 -10.59 8.03 6.62
N ASP A 157 -10.21 6.84 7.08
CA ASP A 157 -11.13 5.92 7.73
C ASP A 157 -11.42 6.39 9.16
N VAL A 158 -12.40 7.26 9.30
CA VAL A 158 -12.90 7.76 10.58
C VAL A 158 -14.42 7.70 10.61
N THR A 159 -14.96 7.46 11.80
CA THR A 159 -16.41 7.47 12.02
C THR A 159 -16.97 8.87 11.79
N TRP A 160 -17.96 8.98 10.90
CA TRP A 160 -18.74 10.20 10.65
C TRP A 160 -20.23 9.87 10.48
N ASP A 161 -21.12 10.81 10.80
CA ASP A 161 -22.58 10.64 10.73
C ASP A 161 -23.12 10.91 9.33
N SER A 162 -22.96 9.89 8.48
CA SER A 162 -23.52 9.85 7.12
C SER A 162 -25.05 9.79 7.09
N SER A 163 -25.70 9.49 8.22
CA SER A 163 -27.15 9.34 8.32
C SER A 163 -27.88 10.64 8.62
N SER A 164 -27.14 11.66 9.08
CA SER A 164 -27.70 12.95 9.45
C SER A 164 -28.46 13.61 8.30
N ALA A 165 -29.45 14.43 8.65
CA ALA A 165 -30.16 15.23 7.65
C ALA A 165 -29.22 16.21 6.92
N GLY A 166 -28.17 16.67 7.61
CA GLY A 166 -27.11 17.49 7.04
C GLY A 166 -26.28 16.74 6.00
N ALA A 167 -25.77 15.55 6.35
CA ALA A 167 -25.04 14.69 5.43
C ALA A 167 -25.83 14.37 4.16
N LYS A 168 -27.10 13.98 4.30
CA LYS A 168 -27.97 13.70 3.15
C LYS A 168 -28.15 14.92 2.23
N ARG A 169 -28.25 16.13 2.78
CA ARG A 169 -28.33 17.37 1.98
C ARG A 169 -26.99 17.67 1.30
N ALA A 170 -25.89 17.55 2.04
CA ALA A 170 -24.54 17.76 1.54
C ALA A 170 -24.23 16.80 0.38
N THR A 171 -24.51 15.50 0.52
CA THR A 171 -24.30 14.51 -0.54
C THR A 171 -25.03 14.87 -1.82
N ARG A 172 -26.31 15.28 -1.75
CA ARG A 172 -27.05 15.71 -2.95
C ARG A 172 -26.46 16.96 -3.59
N LYS A 173 -26.03 17.92 -2.78
CA LYS A 173 -25.46 19.18 -3.26
C LYS A 173 -24.07 19.00 -3.88
N CYS A 174 -23.27 18.09 -3.33
CA CYS A 174 -21.89 17.86 -3.71
C CYS A 174 -21.72 16.71 -4.73
N ALA A 175 -22.78 15.98 -5.07
CA ALA A 175 -22.77 14.82 -5.97
C ALA A 175 -22.08 15.07 -7.31
N SER A 176 -22.29 16.26 -7.89
CA SER A 176 -21.71 16.63 -9.19
C SER A 176 -20.18 16.70 -9.16
N ILE A 177 -19.58 17.00 -8.00
CA ILE A 177 -18.13 17.03 -7.83
C ILE A 177 -17.55 15.64 -8.11
N ILE A 178 -18.20 14.57 -7.61
CA ILE A 178 -17.79 13.18 -7.83
C ILE A 178 -18.31 12.57 -9.14
N GLY A 179 -19.06 13.33 -9.95
CA GLY A 179 -19.63 12.86 -11.21
C GLY A 179 -20.95 12.09 -11.05
N VAL A 180 -21.54 12.11 -9.86
CA VAL A 180 -22.90 11.59 -9.64
C VAL A 180 -23.88 12.71 -10.02
N PRO A 181 -24.84 12.48 -10.93
CA PRO A 181 -25.82 13.50 -11.26
C PRO A 181 -26.64 13.85 -10.02
N ALA A 182 -26.93 15.14 -9.80
CA ALA A 182 -27.64 15.62 -8.61
C ALA A 182 -29.05 15.00 -8.47
N ASP A 183 -29.62 14.51 -9.58
CA ASP A 183 -30.92 13.84 -9.67
C ASP A 183 -30.83 12.31 -9.64
N ALA A 184 -29.67 11.73 -9.28
CA ALA A 184 -29.51 10.28 -9.17
C ALA A 184 -30.52 9.73 -8.14
N PRO A 185 -31.30 8.68 -8.49
CA PRO A 185 -32.20 8.06 -7.53
C PRO A 185 -31.37 7.52 -6.33
N PRO A 186 -31.93 7.52 -5.11
CA PRO A 186 -31.22 7.00 -3.95
C PRO A 186 -30.75 5.56 -4.24
N ALA A 187 -29.47 5.28 -3.94
CA ALA A 187 -28.92 3.94 -4.07
C ALA A 187 -29.83 2.97 -3.31
N LYS A 188 -30.35 1.96 -4.02
CA LYS A 188 -31.17 0.92 -3.39
C LYS A 188 -30.25 0.04 -2.54
N GLY A 189 -30.35 0.21 -1.22
CA GLY A 189 -29.79 -0.73 -0.24
C GLY A 189 -30.59 -2.03 -0.18
#